data_AF-A0A6I9PA95-F1
#
_entry.id   AF-A0A6I9PA95-F1
#
_cell.length_a   1.000
_cell.length_b   1.000
_cell.length_c   1.000
_cell.angle_alpha   90.00
_cell.angle_beta   90.00
_cell.angle_gamma   90.00
#
_symmetry.space_group_name_H-M   'P 1'
#
loop_
_entity.id
_entity.type
_entity.pdbx_description
1 polymer ?
#
loop_
_entity_poly.entity_id
_entity_poly.type
_entity_poly.pdbx_seq_one_letter_code
_entity_poly.pdbx_strand_id
1 'polypeptide(L)'
;MASNASHMLEAALEQMDDIIAGKMGEGLFTALMQIEDQDCPASECTSHLTLDPVVDHALKALQLTEALRGVLEGQGSEQEQHSLRKQVSTETAHIILKWLHRDEVSTVNLHSTGNSESYQERLSRLEGDKESLILQVSVLTEQVEAQGVKISDLQNSLVEHQHKLNSTEEMLQQEFLHRTSLENQKLSLMGEVSYLKLKLADMEGKQGHGAERQHKAETVVNFISELQEQMCRFQEEINSKIQEKKALEIPSESSYPVACPTESTGGEGSNPGTSCDRISEGMNKLEKAPDGPDGITHTLEQGSSGKLNHCGEESGLLKELKILKDKVENLEDQKLQYEKKLQSTKVKKVLSFDGVSTLQ
;
A
#
# COMPACT_ATOMS: atom_id res chain seq x y z
N MET A 1 -11.60 33.38 -26.40
CA MET A 1 -10.24 33.42 -25.80
C MET A 1 -9.82 32.10 -25.12
N ALA A 2 -10.72 31.15 -24.84
CA ALA A 2 -10.35 29.86 -24.22
C ALA A 2 -9.69 28.83 -25.16
N SER A 3 -9.72 29.04 -26.48
CA SER A 3 -9.23 28.07 -27.47
C SER A 3 -7.71 27.91 -27.50
N ASN A 4 -6.96 28.98 -27.24
CA ASN A 4 -5.49 28.95 -27.40
C ASN A 4 -4.82 28.18 -26.26
N ALA A 5 -5.36 28.28 -25.04
CA ALA A 5 -4.85 27.52 -23.90
C ALA A 5 -5.14 26.02 -24.02
N SER A 6 -6.32 25.67 -24.56
CA SER A 6 -6.68 24.27 -24.83
C SER A 6 -5.78 23.66 -25.91
N HIS A 7 -5.51 24.40 -26.99
CA HIS A 7 -4.69 23.91 -28.09
C HIS A 7 -3.21 23.76 -27.71
N MET A 8 -2.69 24.63 -26.84
CA MET A 8 -1.34 24.48 -26.29
C MET A 8 -1.20 23.26 -25.38
N LEU A 9 -2.23 22.96 -24.57
CA LEU A 9 -2.23 21.77 -23.73
C LEU A 9 -2.30 20.48 -24.57
N GLU A 10 -3.12 20.49 -25.61
CA GLU A 10 -3.26 19.38 -26.56
C GLU A 10 -1.94 19.09 -27.29
N ALA A 11 -1.27 20.13 -27.81
CA ALA A 11 0.04 19.99 -28.45
C ALA A 11 1.15 19.52 -27.48
N ALA A 12 1.08 19.91 -26.21
CA ALA A 12 2.04 19.47 -25.19
C ALA A 12 1.85 17.99 -24.82
N LEU A 13 0.60 17.52 -24.74
CA LEU A 13 0.28 16.12 -24.51
C LEU A 13 0.67 15.24 -25.71
N GLU A 14 0.46 15.72 -26.94
CA GLU A 14 0.90 15.04 -28.16
C GLU A 14 2.43 14.92 -28.22
N GLN A 15 3.17 15.96 -27.77
CA GLN A 15 4.63 15.90 -27.67
C GLN A 15 5.12 14.88 -26.62
N MET A 16 4.40 14.73 -25.51
CA MET A 16 4.73 13.72 -24.50
C MET A 16 4.46 12.30 -25.02
N ASP A 17 3.35 12.09 -25.73
CA ASP A 17 3.02 10.81 -26.35
C ASP A 17 4.04 10.43 -27.44
N ASP A 18 4.50 11.39 -28.26
CA ASP A 18 5.55 11.16 -29.26
C ASP A 18 6.89 10.78 -28.60
N ILE A 19 7.23 11.35 -27.43
CA ILE A 19 8.44 10.96 -26.67
C ILE A 19 8.29 9.55 -26.09
N ILE A 20 7.14 9.20 -25.54
CA ILE A 20 6.85 7.86 -24.99
C ILE A 20 6.80 6.80 -26.10
N ALA A 21 6.28 7.17 -27.27
CA ALA A 21 6.25 6.32 -28.46
C ALA A 21 7.62 6.21 -29.18
N GLY A 22 8.67 6.85 -28.65
CA GLY A 22 10.03 6.80 -29.20
C GLY A 22 10.24 7.62 -30.47
N LYS A 23 9.29 8.48 -30.84
CA LYS A 23 9.34 9.41 -31.97
C LYS A 23 10.03 10.71 -31.56
N MET A 24 11.22 10.59 -30.97
CA MET A 24 12.09 11.72 -30.69
C MET A 24 12.80 12.10 -32.00
N GLY A 25 12.68 13.37 -32.43
CA GLY A 25 13.10 13.83 -33.75
C GLY A 25 14.48 13.30 -34.16
N GLU A 26 14.56 12.83 -35.41
CA GLU A 26 15.65 12.05 -36.01
C GLU A 26 17.07 12.59 -35.74
N GLY A 27 17.24 13.86 -35.36
CA GLY A 27 18.53 14.46 -35.00
C GLY A 27 19.08 14.12 -33.60
N LEU A 28 18.24 13.78 -32.61
CA LEU A 28 18.72 13.47 -31.24
C LEU A 28 19.04 11.99 -31.04
N PHE A 29 18.30 11.12 -31.71
CA PHE A 29 18.56 9.68 -31.67
C PHE A 29 19.92 9.33 -32.30
N THR A 30 20.32 10.02 -33.38
CA THR A 30 21.65 9.86 -34.00
C THR A 30 22.78 10.36 -33.11
N ALA A 31 22.56 11.38 -32.27
CA ALA A 31 23.56 11.91 -31.35
C ALA A 31 23.80 10.98 -30.14
N LEU A 32 22.76 10.30 -29.65
CA LEU A 32 22.86 9.35 -28.54
C LEU A 32 23.43 7.98 -28.98
N MET A 33 23.07 7.50 -30.18
CA MET A 33 23.66 6.27 -30.73
C MET A 33 25.16 6.38 -31.08
N GLN A 34 25.71 7.59 -31.14
CA GLN A 34 27.16 7.81 -31.31
C GLN A 34 27.96 7.67 -30.01
N ILE A 35 27.29 7.52 -28.85
CA ILE A 35 27.96 7.48 -27.53
C ILE A 35 28.05 6.05 -26.97
N GLU A 36 27.23 5.11 -27.43
CA GLU A 36 27.13 3.77 -26.82
C GLU A 36 27.80 2.62 -27.59
N ASP A 37 28.51 2.86 -28.69
CA ASP A 37 29.23 1.79 -29.39
C ASP A 37 30.65 2.22 -29.79
N GLN A 38 31.58 2.12 -28.85
CA GLN A 38 33.01 2.32 -29.11
C GLN A 38 33.86 1.38 -28.24
N ASP A 39 33.70 0.08 -28.49
CA ASP A 39 34.84 -0.84 -28.35
C ASP A 39 35.84 -0.54 -29.46
N CYS A 40 37.08 -0.24 -29.06
CA CYS A 40 38.20 0.09 -29.94
C CYS A 40 38.39 -0.97 -31.05
N PRO A 41 38.74 -0.52 -32.26
CA PRO A 41 40.12 -0.75 -32.67
C PRO A 41 40.77 0.44 -33.40
N ALA A 42 42.09 0.41 -33.35
CA ALA A 42 43.02 1.30 -34.01
C ALA A 42 42.71 1.53 -35.50
N SER A 43 42.88 2.77 -35.96
CA SER A 43 43.75 3.14 -37.09
C SER A 43 43.30 4.49 -37.68
N GLU A 44 44.25 5.41 -37.73
CA GLU A 44 44.45 6.47 -38.74
C GLU A 44 43.20 7.09 -39.41
N CYS A 45 42.99 8.40 -39.20
CA CYS A 45 43.41 9.45 -40.14
C CYS A 45 42.60 10.73 -39.92
N THR A 46 43.32 11.84 -39.72
CA THR A 46 43.04 13.20 -40.24
C THR A 46 41.59 13.71 -40.15
N SER A 47 41.26 14.75 -39.41
CA SER A 47 41.74 16.14 -39.55
C SER A 47 40.69 16.97 -38.79
N HIS A 48 41.00 17.98 -37.98
CA HIS A 48 41.39 19.30 -38.43
C HIS A 48 41.56 20.16 -37.15
N LEU A 49 42.76 20.68 -36.87
CA LEU A 49 43.00 21.91 -36.09
C LEU A 49 44.51 22.19 -36.15
N THR A 50 44.90 22.84 -37.24
CA THR A 50 46.26 23.23 -37.56
C THR A 50 46.73 24.34 -36.62
N LEU A 51 47.46 23.98 -35.57
CA LEU A 51 48.42 24.86 -34.93
C LEU A 51 49.79 24.48 -35.50
N ASP A 52 50.40 25.41 -36.23
CA ASP A 52 51.79 25.29 -36.67
C ASP A 52 52.66 24.86 -35.48
N PRO A 53 53.54 23.85 -35.64
CA PRO A 53 54.45 23.51 -34.57
C PRO A 53 55.45 24.67 -34.47
N VAL A 54 55.35 25.45 -33.39
CA VAL A 54 56.46 26.26 -32.92
C VAL A 54 57.57 25.28 -32.59
N VAL A 55 58.39 24.96 -33.60
CA VAL A 55 59.52 24.09 -33.38
C VAL A 55 60.52 24.94 -32.64
N ASP A 56 60.67 24.66 -31.35
CA ASP A 56 61.59 25.40 -30.52
C ASP A 56 63.00 25.24 -31.11
N HIS A 57 63.48 26.30 -31.76
CA HIS A 57 64.71 26.27 -32.55
C HIS A 57 65.90 25.97 -31.64
N ALA A 58 65.78 26.30 -30.35
CA ALA A 58 66.75 25.96 -29.31
C ALA A 58 66.77 24.45 -29.01
N LEU A 59 65.60 23.82 -28.90
CA LEU A 59 65.49 22.38 -28.64
C LEU A 59 66.00 21.56 -29.83
N LYS A 60 65.69 22.01 -31.05
CA LYS A 60 66.27 21.46 -32.29
C LYS A 60 67.80 21.60 -32.33
N ALA A 61 68.34 22.76 -31.95
CA ALA A 61 69.79 22.97 -31.92
C ALA A 61 70.48 22.05 -30.90
N LEU A 62 69.86 21.84 -29.72
CA LEU A 62 70.38 20.94 -28.69
C LEU A 62 70.34 19.47 -29.15
N GLN A 63 69.22 19.02 -29.74
CA GLN A 63 69.11 17.68 -30.31
C GLN A 63 70.14 17.43 -31.42
N LEU A 64 70.37 18.41 -32.30
CA LEU A 64 71.36 18.30 -33.37
C LEU A 64 72.78 18.25 -32.81
N THR A 65 73.06 19.01 -31.75
CA THR A 65 74.38 19.03 -31.07
C THR A 65 74.65 17.70 -30.37
N GLU A 66 73.63 17.10 -29.76
CA GLU A 66 73.69 15.76 -29.16
C GLU A 66 73.89 14.65 -30.20
N ALA A 67 73.19 14.73 -31.33
CA ALA A 67 73.40 13.81 -32.44
C ALA A 67 74.83 13.90 -33.00
N LEU A 68 75.36 15.13 -33.17
CA LEU A 68 76.75 15.34 -33.60
C LEU A 68 77.76 14.81 -32.58
N ARG A 69 77.50 14.98 -31.28
CA ARG A 69 78.32 14.41 -30.20
C ARG A 69 78.35 12.89 -30.27
N GLY A 70 77.18 12.25 -30.40
CA GLY A 70 77.08 10.79 -30.52
C GLY A 70 77.80 10.22 -31.75
N VAL A 71 77.74 10.92 -32.89
CA VAL A 71 78.48 10.55 -34.10
C VAL A 71 79.99 10.68 -33.90
N LEU A 72 80.46 11.71 -33.19
CA LEU A 72 81.88 11.89 -32.89
C LEU A 72 82.38 10.85 -31.87
N GLU A 73 81.63 10.55 -30.81
CA GLU A 73 81.99 9.53 -29.81
C GLU A 73 81.97 8.10 -30.36
N GLY A 74 81.10 7.81 -31.33
CA GLY A 74 81.01 6.50 -31.99
C GLY A 74 82.12 6.20 -33.01
N GLN A 75 82.94 7.18 -33.38
CA GLN A 75 84.02 7.02 -34.36
C GLN A 75 85.34 6.65 -33.65
N GLY A 76 85.74 5.38 -33.77
CA GLY A 76 86.81 4.78 -32.96
C GLY A 76 88.26 5.08 -33.35
N SER A 77 88.55 5.90 -34.38
CA SER A 77 89.91 6.31 -34.73
C SER A 77 90.09 7.83 -34.66
N GLU A 78 91.14 8.29 -33.94
CA GLU A 78 91.39 9.74 -33.76
C GLU A 78 91.65 10.48 -35.09
N GLN A 79 92.12 9.76 -36.11
CA GLN A 79 92.41 10.31 -37.43
C GLN A 79 91.15 10.68 -38.23
N GLU A 80 90.06 9.94 -38.04
CA GLU A 80 88.76 10.22 -38.66
C GLU A 80 88.05 11.38 -37.95
N GLN A 81 88.09 11.43 -36.61
CA GLN A 81 87.60 12.59 -35.85
C GLN A 81 88.34 13.88 -36.22
N HIS A 82 89.66 13.81 -36.42
CA HIS A 82 90.46 14.96 -36.83
C HIS A 82 90.15 15.41 -38.27
N SER A 83 89.77 14.48 -39.16
CA SER A 83 89.32 14.79 -40.52
C SER A 83 87.95 15.47 -40.53
N LEU A 84 87.02 15.05 -39.65
CA LEU A 84 85.72 15.70 -39.44
C LEU A 84 85.86 17.08 -38.79
N ARG A 85 86.78 17.24 -37.83
CA ARG A 85 87.10 18.56 -37.25
C ARG A 85 87.67 19.54 -38.28
N LYS A 86 88.46 19.05 -39.26
CA LYS A 86 88.94 19.86 -40.40
C LYS A 86 87.83 20.26 -41.37
N GLN A 87 86.71 19.54 -41.41
CA GLN A 87 85.54 19.87 -42.22
C GLN A 87 84.69 21.00 -41.62
N VAL A 88 84.76 21.22 -40.30
CA VAL A 88 84.12 22.35 -39.64
C VAL A 88 84.95 23.60 -39.90
N SER A 89 84.38 24.57 -40.62
CA SER A 89 85.03 25.86 -40.88
C SER A 89 85.43 26.54 -39.56
N THR A 90 86.63 27.13 -39.53
CA THR A 90 87.18 27.81 -38.35
C THR A 90 86.24 28.91 -37.84
N GLU A 91 85.52 29.57 -38.74
CA GLU A 91 84.52 30.60 -38.42
C GLU A 91 83.34 30.01 -37.62
N THR A 92 82.81 28.86 -38.04
CA THR A 92 81.70 28.18 -37.36
C THR A 92 82.12 27.71 -35.96
N ALA A 93 83.32 27.14 -35.83
CA ALA A 93 83.86 26.73 -34.54
C ALA A 93 84.04 27.93 -33.59
N HIS A 94 84.47 29.08 -34.11
CA HIS A 94 84.65 30.30 -33.34
C HIS A 94 83.30 30.89 -32.87
N ILE A 95 82.26 30.85 -33.70
CA ILE A 95 80.90 31.26 -33.34
C ILE A 95 80.35 30.38 -32.22
N ILE A 96 80.55 29.06 -32.27
CA ILE A 96 80.13 28.13 -31.23
C ILE A 96 80.89 28.39 -29.92
N LEU A 97 82.21 28.60 -29.97
CA LEU A 97 83.00 28.95 -28.79
C LEU A 97 82.54 30.26 -28.16
N LYS A 98 82.27 31.28 -28.99
CA LYS A 98 81.77 32.59 -28.56
C LYS A 98 80.36 32.49 -27.97
N TRP A 99 79.52 31.59 -28.48
CA TRP A 99 78.20 31.32 -27.93
C TRP A 99 78.30 30.67 -26.55
N LEU A 100 79.17 29.67 -26.38
CA LEU A 100 79.44 29.01 -25.09
C LEU A 100 80.09 29.97 -24.07
N HIS A 101 81.05 30.79 -24.49
CA HIS A 101 81.70 31.79 -23.60
C HIS A 101 80.74 32.90 -23.14
N ARG A 102 79.62 33.13 -23.85
CA ARG A 102 78.61 34.12 -23.44
C ARG A 102 77.84 33.67 -22.20
N ASP A 103 77.79 32.37 -21.95
CA ASP A 103 77.11 31.76 -20.80
C ASP A 103 77.98 31.82 -19.53
N GLU A 104 79.30 31.65 -19.66
CA GLU A 104 80.22 31.70 -18.50
C GLU A 104 80.43 33.11 -17.92
N VAL A 105 80.40 34.18 -18.74
CA VAL A 105 80.77 35.55 -18.30
C VAL A 105 79.56 36.44 -17.95
N SER A 106 78.33 36.03 -18.29
CA SER A 106 77.11 36.84 -18.02
C SER A 106 76.43 36.53 -16.68
N THR A 107 76.94 35.55 -15.91
CA THR A 107 76.41 35.16 -14.59
C THR A 107 76.59 36.23 -13.50
N VAL A 108 77.34 37.31 -13.74
CA VAL A 108 77.68 38.28 -12.68
C VAL A 108 77.07 39.67 -12.87
N ASN A 109 76.29 39.95 -13.94
CA ASN A 109 75.78 41.32 -14.11
C ASN A 109 74.43 41.47 -14.84
N LEU A 110 73.40 40.75 -14.36
CA LEU A 110 72.02 41.00 -14.77
C LEU A 110 71.14 41.51 -13.60
N HIS A 111 71.54 42.64 -13.02
CA HIS A 111 70.65 43.44 -12.17
C HIS A 111 70.78 44.93 -12.51
N SER A 112 69.83 45.46 -13.29
CA SER A 112 69.12 46.70 -12.95
C SER A 112 68.13 47.08 -14.06
N THR A 113 66.97 46.43 -14.05
CA THR A 113 65.71 47.06 -14.50
C THR A 113 64.58 46.44 -13.67
N GLY A 114 64.32 47.04 -12.51
CA GLY A 114 63.03 47.00 -11.79
C GLY A 114 62.53 45.72 -11.11
N ASN A 115 63.15 44.55 -11.28
CA ASN A 115 62.60 43.28 -10.77
C ASN A 115 63.68 42.24 -10.40
N SER A 116 64.72 42.68 -9.69
CA SER A 116 65.89 41.87 -9.32
C SER A 116 65.64 41.02 -8.08
N GLU A 117 64.54 40.29 -8.09
CA GLU A 117 64.27 39.29 -7.06
C GLU A 117 65.31 38.18 -7.13
N SER A 118 65.91 37.83 -5.99
CA SER A 118 66.84 36.70 -5.92
C SER A 118 66.09 35.40 -6.20
N TYR A 119 66.72 34.42 -6.86
CA TYR A 119 66.08 33.12 -7.12
C TYR A 119 65.50 32.48 -5.86
N GLN A 120 66.18 32.65 -4.72
CA GLN A 120 65.72 32.20 -3.40
C GLN A 120 64.40 32.86 -3.00
N GLU A 121 64.27 34.18 -3.15
CA GLU A 121 63.06 34.93 -2.80
C GLU A 121 61.89 34.58 -3.72
N ARG A 122 62.18 34.36 -5.02
CA ARG A 122 61.17 33.88 -5.99
C ARG A 122 60.65 32.50 -5.64
N LEU A 123 61.55 31.60 -5.26
CA LEU A 123 61.19 30.26 -4.80
C LEU A 123 60.34 30.34 -3.53
N SER A 124 60.75 31.11 -2.52
CA SER A 124 59.99 31.26 -1.28
C SER A 124 58.60 31.87 -1.51
N ARG A 125 58.44 32.84 -2.43
CA ARG A 125 57.10 33.35 -2.79
C ARG A 125 56.26 32.27 -3.49
N LEU A 126 56.82 31.58 -4.48
CA LEU A 126 56.10 30.53 -5.20
C LEU A 126 55.72 29.35 -4.29
N GLU A 127 56.56 29.02 -3.31
CA GLU A 127 56.26 28.02 -2.27
C GLU A 127 55.10 28.49 -1.39
N GLY A 128 55.09 29.76 -0.97
CA GLY A 128 53.95 30.35 -0.25
C GLY A 128 52.66 30.38 -1.07
N ASP A 129 52.72 30.75 -2.35
CA ASP A 129 51.58 30.74 -3.26
C ASP A 129 51.05 29.30 -3.48
N LYS A 130 51.95 28.33 -3.58
CA LYS A 130 51.60 26.90 -3.66
C LYS A 130 50.88 26.45 -2.39
N GLU A 131 51.39 26.78 -1.21
CA GLU A 131 50.75 26.44 0.07
C GLU A 131 49.36 27.10 0.21
N SER A 132 49.25 28.36 -0.19
CA SER A 132 47.98 29.09 -0.22
C SER A 132 46.96 28.42 -1.17
N LEU A 133 47.40 28.04 -2.36
CA LEU A 133 46.57 27.34 -3.34
C LEU A 133 46.15 25.97 -2.84
N ILE A 134 47.06 25.23 -2.20
CA ILE A 134 46.74 23.93 -1.58
C ILE A 134 45.62 24.12 -0.55
N LEU A 135 45.72 25.11 0.33
CA LEU A 135 44.67 25.37 1.32
C LEU A 135 43.34 25.74 0.65
N GLN A 136 43.35 26.56 -0.40
CA GLN A 136 42.14 26.90 -1.16
C GLN A 136 41.51 25.66 -1.79
N VAL A 137 42.30 24.78 -2.40
CA VAL A 137 41.83 23.52 -2.97
C VAL A 137 41.28 22.61 -1.88
N SER A 138 41.92 22.52 -0.71
CA SER A 138 41.42 21.75 0.44
C SER A 138 40.06 22.27 0.92
N VAL A 139 39.90 23.58 1.12
CA VAL A 139 38.62 24.18 1.55
C VAL A 139 37.52 23.94 0.50
N LEU A 140 37.82 24.12 -0.79
CA LEU A 140 36.86 23.84 -1.86
C LEU A 140 36.49 22.35 -1.92
N THR A 141 37.45 21.46 -1.66
CA THR A 141 37.20 20.00 -1.60
C THR A 141 36.24 19.67 -0.47
N GLU A 142 36.51 20.14 0.75
CA GLU A 142 35.61 19.95 1.90
C GLU A 142 34.20 20.54 1.65
N GLN A 143 34.12 21.69 0.98
CA GLN A 143 32.84 22.30 0.62
C GLN A 143 32.05 21.45 -0.38
N VAL A 144 32.71 20.91 -1.41
CA VAL A 144 32.08 20.02 -2.39
C VAL A 144 31.64 18.72 -1.73
N GLU A 145 32.45 18.16 -0.84
CA GLU A 145 32.09 16.97 -0.05
C GLU A 145 30.87 17.23 0.84
N ALA A 146 30.85 18.35 1.58
CA ALA A 146 29.71 18.72 2.42
C ALA A 146 28.44 18.96 1.61
N GLN A 147 28.55 19.55 0.41
CA GLN A 147 27.42 19.69 -0.51
C GLN A 147 26.95 18.32 -1.02
N GLY A 148 27.86 17.40 -1.33
CA GLY A 148 27.55 16.03 -1.72
C GLY A 148 26.75 15.28 -0.64
N VAL A 149 27.16 15.40 0.63
CA VAL A 149 26.42 14.83 1.77
C VAL A 149 25.01 15.44 1.86
N LYS A 150 24.89 16.77 1.75
CA LYS A 150 23.59 17.44 1.80
C LYS A 150 22.65 16.99 0.67
N ILE A 151 23.18 16.79 -0.54
CA ILE A 151 22.40 16.25 -1.66
C ILE A 151 21.92 14.83 -1.34
N SER A 152 22.81 13.97 -0.83
CA SER A 152 22.45 12.61 -0.43
C SER A 152 21.36 12.59 0.66
N ASP A 153 21.46 13.45 1.68
CA ASP A 153 20.45 13.57 2.73
C ASP A 153 19.09 14.01 2.18
N LEU A 154 19.06 14.98 1.26
CA LEU A 154 17.83 15.44 0.63
C LEU A 154 17.21 14.36 -0.27
N GLN A 155 18.04 13.61 -1.01
CA GLN A 155 17.58 12.48 -1.82
C GLN A 155 16.99 11.37 -0.94
N ASN A 156 17.64 11.03 0.17
CA ASN A 156 17.14 10.04 1.13
C ASN A 156 15.81 10.48 1.75
N SER A 157 15.71 11.75 2.18
CA SER A 157 14.48 12.31 2.71
C SER A 157 13.34 12.31 1.67
N LEU A 158 13.64 12.63 0.41
CA LEU A 158 12.68 12.58 -0.69
C LEU A 158 12.14 11.16 -0.89
N VAL A 159 13.02 10.16 -0.94
CA VAL A 159 12.65 8.74 -1.07
C VAL A 159 11.81 8.29 0.11
N GLU A 160 12.15 8.68 1.34
CA GLU A 160 11.37 8.35 2.53
C GLU A 160 9.95 8.96 2.46
N HIS A 161 9.84 10.21 2.01
CA HIS A 161 8.54 10.86 1.81
C HIS A 161 7.72 10.18 0.71
N GLN A 162 8.35 9.78 -0.40
CA GLN A 162 7.69 9.02 -1.46
C GLN A 162 7.18 7.67 -0.94
N HIS A 163 7.99 6.96 -0.15
CA HIS A 163 7.57 5.69 0.45
C HIS A 163 6.38 5.87 1.40
N LYS A 164 6.39 6.92 2.24
CA LYS A 164 5.26 7.27 3.12
C LYS A 164 3.99 7.58 2.31
N LEU A 165 4.12 8.36 1.23
CA LEU A 165 3.01 8.68 0.34
C LEU A 165 2.39 7.39 -0.22
N ASN A 166 3.21 6.52 -0.80
CA ASN A 166 2.76 5.24 -1.37
C ASN A 166 2.10 4.36 -0.30
N SER A 167 2.69 4.26 0.90
CA SER A 167 2.10 3.49 2.00
C SER A 167 0.72 4.03 2.44
N THR A 168 0.55 5.36 2.50
CA THR A 168 -0.76 5.96 2.80
C THR A 168 -1.76 5.79 1.67
N GLU A 169 -1.32 5.81 0.42
CA GLU A 169 -2.16 5.55 -0.75
C GLU A 169 -2.67 4.10 -0.76
N GLU A 170 -1.80 3.12 -0.51
CA GLU A 170 -2.16 1.70 -0.39
C GLU A 170 -3.19 1.49 0.73
N MET A 171 -3.01 2.14 1.89
CA MET A 171 -3.97 2.08 3.00
C MET A 171 -5.34 2.64 2.59
N LEU A 172 -5.36 3.77 1.88
CA LEU A 172 -6.60 4.38 1.38
C LEU A 172 -7.29 3.50 0.33
N GLN A 173 -6.53 2.88 -0.57
CA GLN A 173 -7.09 1.93 -1.53
C GLN A 173 -7.73 0.72 -0.83
N GLN A 174 -7.08 0.18 0.20
CA GLN A 174 -7.64 -0.90 1.01
C GLN A 174 -8.93 -0.48 1.74
N GLU A 175 -8.95 0.72 2.34
CA GLU A 175 -10.16 1.26 3.00
C GLU A 175 -11.29 1.42 1.99
N PHE A 176 -11.02 1.95 0.81
CA PHE A 176 -12.02 2.13 -0.24
C PHE A 176 -12.65 0.80 -0.67
N LEU A 177 -11.82 -0.24 -0.86
CA LEU A 177 -12.31 -1.59 -1.20
C LEU A 177 -13.14 -2.19 -0.06
N HIS A 178 -12.67 -2.08 1.19
CA HIS A 178 -13.40 -2.57 2.36
C HIS A 178 -14.74 -1.83 2.53
N ARG A 179 -14.76 -0.52 2.37
CA ARG A 179 -15.97 0.32 2.44
C ARG A 179 -16.97 -0.06 1.36
N THR A 180 -16.50 -0.25 0.13
CA THR A 180 -17.35 -0.69 -1.00
C THR A 180 -17.93 -2.08 -0.75
N SER A 181 -17.13 -3.02 -0.24
CA SER A 181 -17.60 -4.36 0.14
C SER A 181 -18.70 -4.30 1.21
N LEU A 182 -18.47 -3.53 2.27
CA LEU A 182 -19.42 -3.38 3.38
C LEU A 182 -20.72 -2.70 2.93
N GLU A 183 -20.63 -1.69 2.06
CA GLU A 183 -21.80 -1.04 1.47
C GLU A 183 -22.62 -2.01 0.63
N ASN A 184 -21.97 -2.85 -0.19
CA ASN A 184 -22.65 -3.90 -0.95
C ASN A 184 -23.35 -4.92 -0.04
N GLN A 185 -22.70 -5.34 1.05
CA GLN A 185 -23.33 -6.24 2.03
C GLN A 185 -24.55 -5.57 2.71
N LYS A 186 -24.44 -4.28 3.08
CA LYS A 186 -25.54 -3.50 3.64
C LYS A 186 -26.73 -3.45 2.67
N LEU A 187 -26.47 -3.17 1.38
CA LEU A 187 -27.50 -3.14 0.34
C LEU A 187 -28.16 -4.51 0.17
N SER A 188 -27.38 -5.60 0.19
CA SER A 188 -27.88 -6.97 0.12
C SER A 188 -28.82 -7.30 1.29
N LEU A 189 -28.38 -7.03 2.52
CA LEU A 189 -29.20 -7.23 3.73
C LEU A 189 -30.47 -6.38 3.71
N MET A 190 -30.37 -5.12 3.26
CA MET A 190 -31.54 -4.26 3.11
C MET A 190 -32.53 -4.83 2.09
N GLY A 191 -32.05 -5.45 1.02
CA GLY A 191 -32.85 -6.20 0.06
C GLY A 191 -33.55 -7.40 0.70
N GLU A 192 -32.82 -8.20 1.48
CA GLU A 192 -33.37 -9.36 2.18
C GLU A 192 -34.43 -8.97 3.22
N VAL A 193 -34.17 -7.93 4.03
CA VAL A 193 -35.15 -7.37 4.98
C VAL A 193 -36.41 -6.92 4.24
N SER A 194 -36.26 -6.28 3.08
CA SER A 194 -37.41 -5.85 2.27
C SER A 194 -38.20 -7.05 1.73
N TYR A 195 -37.51 -8.10 1.27
CA TYR A 195 -38.14 -9.35 0.84
C TYR A 195 -38.90 -10.04 1.99
N LEU A 196 -38.29 -10.16 3.17
CA LEU A 196 -38.92 -10.76 4.35
C LEU A 196 -40.13 -9.95 4.81
N LYS A 197 -40.06 -8.61 4.79
CA LYS A 197 -41.22 -7.73 5.07
C LYS A 197 -42.36 -7.99 4.09
N LEU A 198 -42.07 -8.11 2.80
CA LEU A 198 -43.09 -8.42 1.80
C LEU A 198 -43.73 -9.78 2.07
N LYS A 199 -42.91 -10.82 2.33
CA LYS A 199 -43.38 -12.17 2.64
C LYS A 199 -44.25 -12.21 3.92
N LEU A 200 -43.87 -11.45 4.93
CA LEU A 200 -44.61 -11.34 6.18
C LEU A 200 -45.98 -10.68 5.96
N ALA A 201 -46.03 -9.55 5.22
CA ALA A 201 -47.29 -8.91 4.83
C ALA A 201 -48.19 -9.85 3.99
N ASP A 202 -47.58 -10.64 3.10
CA ASP A 202 -48.27 -11.64 2.29
C ASP A 202 -48.92 -12.74 3.15
N MET A 203 -48.26 -13.14 4.23
CA MET A 203 -48.77 -14.11 5.20
C MET A 203 -49.85 -13.52 6.10
N GLU A 204 -49.66 -12.31 6.61
CA GLU A 204 -50.66 -11.60 7.42
C GLU A 204 -51.97 -11.38 6.65
N GLY A 205 -51.89 -11.01 5.37
CA GLY A 205 -53.06 -10.90 4.50
C GLY A 205 -53.81 -12.23 4.34
N LYS A 206 -53.07 -13.34 4.14
CA LYS A 206 -53.67 -14.69 4.05
C LYS A 206 -54.28 -15.13 5.38
N GLN A 207 -53.65 -14.80 6.51
CA GLN A 207 -54.17 -15.08 7.84
C GLN A 207 -55.48 -14.33 8.12
N GLY A 208 -55.57 -13.05 7.76
CA GLY A 208 -56.81 -12.28 7.90
C GLY A 208 -57.97 -12.91 7.12
N HIS A 209 -57.74 -13.26 5.86
CA HIS A 209 -58.75 -13.98 5.07
C HIS A 209 -59.08 -15.38 5.61
N GLY A 210 -58.09 -16.09 6.14
CA GLY A 210 -58.29 -17.40 6.79
C GLY A 210 -59.13 -17.30 8.06
N ALA A 211 -58.82 -16.34 8.93
CA ALA A 211 -59.53 -16.08 10.18
C ALA A 211 -60.99 -15.68 9.93
N GLU A 212 -61.26 -14.86 8.92
CA GLU A 212 -62.62 -14.48 8.57
C GLU A 212 -63.45 -15.68 8.05
N ARG A 213 -62.84 -16.53 7.21
CA ARG A 213 -63.48 -17.78 6.76
C ARG A 213 -63.70 -18.75 7.93
N GLN A 214 -62.74 -18.84 8.84
CA GLN A 214 -62.82 -19.67 10.02
C GLN A 214 -63.96 -19.20 10.93
N HIS A 215 -64.06 -17.90 11.23
CA HIS A 215 -65.16 -17.34 12.00
C HIS A 215 -66.53 -17.58 11.33
N LYS A 216 -66.60 -17.42 9.99
CA LYS A 216 -67.82 -17.75 9.22
C LYS A 216 -68.18 -19.24 9.36
N ALA A 217 -67.20 -20.15 9.27
CA ALA A 217 -67.41 -21.58 9.47
C ALA A 217 -67.85 -21.90 10.90
N GLU A 218 -67.21 -21.30 11.91
CA GLU A 218 -67.58 -21.45 13.32
C GLU A 218 -68.99 -20.96 13.61
N THR A 219 -69.40 -19.83 13.02
CA THR A 219 -70.77 -19.32 13.13
C THR A 219 -71.78 -20.33 12.58
N VAL A 220 -71.48 -20.94 11.42
CA VAL A 220 -72.32 -21.99 10.83
C VAL A 220 -72.37 -23.24 11.71
N VAL A 221 -71.23 -23.68 12.25
CA VAL A 221 -71.16 -24.82 13.16
C VAL A 221 -71.99 -24.56 14.43
N ASN A 222 -71.85 -23.39 15.05
CA ASN A 222 -72.63 -23.00 16.22
C ASN A 222 -74.14 -23.03 15.94
N PHE A 223 -74.56 -22.52 14.78
CA PHE A 223 -75.97 -22.57 14.36
C PHE A 223 -76.48 -24.00 14.16
N ILE A 224 -75.66 -24.88 13.55
CA ILE A 224 -76.00 -26.30 13.41
C ILE A 224 -76.13 -26.95 14.78
N SER A 225 -75.23 -26.68 15.72
CA SER A 225 -75.28 -27.21 17.09
C SER A 225 -76.56 -26.76 17.81
N GLU A 226 -76.96 -25.50 17.67
CA GLU A 226 -78.19 -24.98 18.27
C GLU A 226 -79.44 -25.65 17.67
N LEU A 227 -79.48 -25.83 16.34
CA LEU A 227 -80.56 -26.57 15.68
C LEU A 227 -80.62 -28.04 16.12
N GLN A 228 -79.46 -28.70 16.25
CA GLN A 228 -79.38 -30.08 16.75
C GLN A 228 -79.89 -30.19 18.19
N GLU A 229 -79.54 -29.23 19.05
CA GLU A 229 -80.01 -29.20 20.44
C GLU A 229 -81.52 -28.98 20.51
N GLN A 230 -82.08 -28.08 19.69
CA GLN A 230 -83.53 -27.93 19.54
C GLN A 230 -84.18 -29.24 19.08
N MET A 231 -83.59 -29.93 18.11
CA MET A 231 -84.10 -31.22 17.62
C MET A 231 -84.10 -32.29 18.72
N CYS A 232 -83.03 -32.39 19.53
CA CYS A 232 -82.95 -33.30 20.67
C CYS A 232 -84.01 -32.98 21.72
N ARG A 233 -84.20 -31.69 22.07
CA ARG A 233 -85.26 -31.25 22.99
C ARG A 233 -86.65 -31.66 22.49
N PHE A 234 -86.94 -31.43 21.21
CA PHE A 234 -88.20 -31.87 20.61
C PHE A 234 -88.37 -33.39 20.63
N GLN A 235 -87.30 -34.14 20.33
CA GLN A 235 -87.33 -35.60 20.36
C GLN A 235 -87.59 -36.14 21.78
N GLU A 236 -86.97 -35.54 22.80
CA GLU A 236 -87.21 -35.86 24.21
C GLU A 236 -88.65 -35.53 24.63
N GLU A 237 -89.18 -34.37 24.23
CA GLU A 237 -90.57 -33.98 24.52
C GLU A 237 -91.56 -34.94 23.85
N ILE A 238 -91.34 -35.31 22.59
CA ILE A 238 -92.14 -36.31 21.88
C ILE A 238 -92.10 -37.65 22.61
N ASN A 239 -90.90 -38.13 22.98
CA ASN A 239 -90.74 -39.40 23.69
C ASN A 239 -91.41 -39.38 25.07
N SER A 240 -91.29 -38.27 25.81
CA SER A 240 -91.95 -38.06 27.10
C SER A 240 -93.47 -38.10 26.96
N LYS A 241 -94.05 -37.38 26.00
CA LYS A 241 -95.51 -37.41 25.71
C LYS A 241 -96.01 -38.79 25.29
N ILE A 242 -95.20 -39.55 24.54
CA ILE A 242 -95.54 -40.94 24.17
C ILE A 242 -95.57 -41.83 25.42
N GLN A 243 -94.57 -41.74 26.30
CA GLN A 243 -94.52 -42.53 27.53
C GLN A 243 -95.63 -42.13 28.52
N GLU A 244 -95.93 -40.84 28.66
CA GLU A 244 -97.03 -40.33 29.50
C GLU A 244 -98.38 -40.89 29.02
N LYS A 245 -98.66 -40.84 27.72
CA LYS A 245 -99.87 -41.45 27.14
C LYS A 245 -99.93 -42.96 27.38
N LYS A 246 -98.78 -43.65 27.30
CA LYS A 246 -98.68 -45.09 27.56
C LYS A 246 -98.83 -45.45 29.04
N ALA A 247 -98.46 -44.55 29.95
CA ALA A 247 -98.60 -44.73 31.41
C ALA A 247 -100.01 -44.42 31.92
N LEU A 248 -100.76 -43.54 31.24
CA LEU A 248 -102.18 -43.29 31.51
C LEU A 248 -103.10 -44.41 31.00
N GLU A 249 -102.58 -45.37 30.23
CA GLU A 249 -103.33 -46.46 29.62
C GLU A 249 -102.90 -47.81 30.22
N ILE A 250 -103.36 -48.11 31.44
CA ILE A 250 -103.42 -49.49 31.97
C ILE A 250 -104.78 -49.74 32.66
N PRO A 251 -105.59 -50.68 32.15
CA PRO A 251 -106.43 -51.57 32.94
C PRO A 251 -105.69 -52.86 33.32
N SER A 252 -106.15 -53.44 34.43
CA SER A 252 -105.61 -54.53 35.24
C SER A 252 -105.34 -55.90 34.58
N GLU A 253 -104.30 -56.55 35.12
CA GLU A 253 -104.10 -57.97 35.47
C GLU A 253 -103.92 -59.14 34.45
N SER A 254 -102.91 -59.96 34.78
CA SER A 254 -102.84 -61.44 34.79
C SER A 254 -102.31 -62.20 33.56
N SER A 255 -101.11 -62.80 33.68
CA SER A 255 -100.90 -64.27 33.77
C SER A 255 -99.44 -64.69 33.44
N TYR A 256 -98.89 -65.58 34.28
CA TYR A 256 -97.54 -66.19 34.36
C TYR A 256 -97.25 -67.32 33.31
N PRO A 257 -96.22 -68.21 33.43
CA PRO A 257 -94.75 -68.15 33.70
C PRO A 257 -93.87 -68.96 32.67
N VAL A 258 -92.59 -69.26 33.00
CA VAL A 258 -91.72 -70.43 32.59
C VAL A 258 -90.80 -70.20 31.36
N ALA A 259 -89.50 -70.54 31.26
CA ALA A 259 -88.43 -71.12 32.09
C ALA A 259 -87.04 -70.82 31.48
N CYS A 260 -85.97 -70.91 32.26
CA CYS A 260 -84.61 -71.17 31.75
C CYS A 260 -84.46 -72.65 31.35
N PRO A 261 -83.53 -73.00 30.43
CA PRO A 261 -82.34 -73.68 30.91
C PRO A 261 -81.01 -73.35 30.17
N THR A 262 -79.94 -73.73 30.85
CA THR A 262 -78.50 -73.72 30.54
C THR A 262 -78.04 -74.78 29.54
N GLU A 263 -76.75 -74.69 29.15
CA GLU A 263 -75.81 -75.66 28.51
C GLU A 263 -75.42 -75.29 27.06
N SER A 264 -74.19 -74.95 26.67
CA SER A 264 -72.81 -75.50 26.83
C SER A 264 -72.35 -76.41 25.67
N THR A 265 -71.14 -76.09 25.15
CA THR A 265 -70.14 -77.00 24.50
C THR A 265 -70.04 -77.08 22.96
N GLY A 266 -68.84 -76.72 22.46
CA GLY A 266 -68.07 -77.35 21.34
C GLY A 266 -68.55 -77.12 19.90
N GLY A 267 -67.74 -76.89 18.87
CA GLY A 267 -66.29 -76.88 18.64
C GLY A 267 -66.03 -77.09 17.13
N GLU A 268 -64.95 -76.49 16.59
CA GLU A 268 -64.29 -76.72 15.27
C GLU A 268 -65.03 -76.22 13.99
N GLY A 269 -64.42 -75.59 12.98
CA GLY A 269 -63.05 -75.15 12.71
C GLY A 269 -62.85 -74.66 11.25
N SER A 270 -61.75 -73.92 11.02
CA SER A 270 -60.97 -73.73 9.76
C SER A 270 -61.12 -72.45 8.89
N ASN A 271 -59.94 -71.83 8.66
CA ASN A 271 -59.60 -70.57 7.96
C ASN A 271 -59.50 -70.68 6.40
N PRO A 272 -59.05 -69.62 5.67
CA PRO A 272 -57.61 -69.32 5.52
C PRO A 272 -57.24 -67.81 5.67
N GLY A 273 -55.93 -67.52 5.59
CA GLY A 273 -55.21 -66.28 5.96
C GLY A 273 -55.61 -64.98 5.23
N THR A 274 -55.08 -63.80 5.58
CA THR A 274 -53.66 -63.43 5.34
C THR A 274 -53.23 -62.14 6.09
N SER A 275 -52.09 -62.21 6.84
CA SER A 275 -50.96 -61.25 7.06
C SER A 275 -51.18 -59.87 7.74
N CYS A 276 -50.70 -59.60 8.97
CA CYS A 276 -49.35 -59.11 9.45
C CYS A 276 -48.96 -57.70 8.95
N ASP A 277 -48.42 -56.71 9.69
CA ASP A 277 -47.69 -56.65 10.99
C ASP A 277 -47.56 -55.20 11.55
N ARG A 278 -46.99 -55.10 12.78
CA ARG A 278 -46.70 -53.97 13.73
C ARG A 278 -46.03 -52.67 13.14
N ILE A 279 -45.98 -51.48 13.79
CA ILE A 279 -45.11 -51.01 14.93
C ILE A 279 -45.39 -49.51 15.32
N SER A 280 -45.16 -49.15 16.60
CA SER A 280 -44.77 -47.84 17.25
C SER A 280 -45.75 -46.67 17.45
N GLU A 281 -46.00 -46.27 18.72
CA GLU A 281 -45.43 -45.11 19.49
C GLU A 281 -45.95 -43.74 18.99
N GLY A 282 -46.41 -42.75 19.76
CA GLY A 282 -46.50 -42.44 21.18
C GLY A 282 -46.99 -40.99 21.31
N MET A 283 -47.76 -40.66 22.38
CA MET A 283 -47.54 -39.54 23.33
C MET A 283 -47.09 -38.15 22.75
N ASN A 284 -47.66 -36.95 22.97
CA ASN A 284 -48.40 -36.25 24.05
C ASN A 284 -49.01 -34.94 23.44
N LYS A 285 -50.19 -34.38 23.79
CA LYS A 285 -50.65 -33.66 25.02
C LYS A 285 -49.71 -32.49 25.42
N LEU A 286 -50.00 -31.24 25.04
CA LEU A 286 -50.97 -30.23 25.53
C LEU A 286 -50.50 -29.45 26.80
N GLU A 287 -50.50 -28.12 26.62
CA GLU A 287 -50.69 -26.99 27.56
C GLU A 287 -49.58 -26.53 28.55
N LYS A 288 -49.17 -25.27 28.30
CA LYS A 288 -49.44 -24.03 29.10
C LYS A 288 -48.43 -23.58 30.16
N ALA A 289 -48.20 -22.26 30.09
CA ALA A 289 -47.44 -21.40 30.98
C ALA A 289 -48.03 -21.35 32.41
N PRO A 290 -47.35 -20.72 33.39
CA PRO A 290 -47.55 -19.27 33.59
C PRO A 290 -46.35 -18.45 34.18
N ASP A 291 -46.53 -17.13 34.10
CA ASP A 291 -46.11 -16.03 34.99
C ASP A 291 -44.64 -15.71 35.34
N GLY A 292 -44.27 -14.43 35.16
CA GLY A 292 -43.14 -13.75 35.81
C GLY A 292 -43.47 -13.36 37.27
N PRO A 293 -42.52 -12.78 38.07
CA PRO A 293 -42.06 -11.40 37.83
C PRO A 293 -40.61 -11.04 38.30
N ASP A 294 -40.19 -9.83 37.90
CA ASP A 294 -39.30 -8.83 38.54
C ASP A 294 -37.99 -9.19 39.28
N GLY A 295 -36.90 -8.57 38.81
CA GLY A 295 -36.13 -7.61 39.62
C GLY A 295 -34.85 -8.05 40.35
N ILE A 296 -33.83 -7.16 40.25
CA ILE A 296 -32.70 -6.89 41.17
C ILE A 296 -31.29 -7.34 40.71
N THR A 297 -30.47 -6.29 40.54
CA THR A 297 -29.01 -6.17 40.51
C THR A 297 -28.24 -7.06 41.49
N HIS A 298 -27.11 -7.67 41.07
CA HIS A 298 -25.95 -7.86 41.94
C HIS A 298 -24.63 -7.96 41.16
N THR A 299 -23.68 -7.17 41.63
CA THR A 299 -22.24 -7.17 41.34
C THR A 299 -21.56 -8.34 42.06
N LEU A 300 -20.65 -9.07 41.39
CA LEU A 300 -19.33 -9.57 41.85
C LEU A 300 -18.92 -10.93 41.24
N GLU A 301 -17.67 -10.92 40.76
CA GLU A 301 -16.64 -11.97 40.74
C GLU A 301 -16.90 -13.38 40.16
N GLN A 302 -16.21 -13.60 39.04
CA GLN A 302 -15.06 -14.52 38.90
C GLN A 302 -15.20 -15.92 39.54
N GLY A 303 -15.41 -16.93 38.69
CA GLY A 303 -15.25 -18.33 39.09
C GLY A 303 -15.69 -19.36 38.04
N SER A 304 -14.72 -19.80 37.22
CA SER A 304 -14.53 -21.16 36.70
C SER A 304 -15.64 -21.91 35.92
N SER A 305 -15.28 -22.21 34.66
CA SER A 305 -15.52 -23.47 33.94
C SER A 305 -16.95 -23.93 33.67
N GLY A 306 -17.47 -23.53 32.50
CA GLY A 306 -18.57 -24.18 31.81
C GLY A 306 -18.35 -24.11 30.30
N LYS A 307 -17.89 -25.20 29.72
CA LYS A 307 -17.63 -25.39 28.29
C LYS A 307 -18.94 -25.25 27.50
N LEU A 308 -19.13 -24.13 26.80
CA LEU A 308 -20.11 -24.00 25.72
C LEU A 308 -19.37 -23.49 24.49
N ASN A 309 -19.27 -24.36 23.48
CA ASN A 309 -18.54 -24.09 22.24
C ASN A 309 -19.30 -23.09 21.36
N HIS A 310 -19.18 -21.80 21.63
CA HIS A 310 -19.48 -20.76 20.65
C HIS A 310 -18.41 -19.67 20.74
N CYS A 311 -17.90 -19.25 19.57
CA CYS A 311 -17.07 -18.07 19.33
C CYS A 311 -15.53 -18.20 19.34
N GLY A 312 -14.98 -18.57 18.18
CA GLY A 312 -13.56 -18.38 17.86
C GLY A 312 -13.20 -16.97 17.35
N GLU A 313 -14.19 -16.15 17.02
CA GLU A 313 -13.98 -14.86 16.33
C GLU A 313 -13.99 -13.65 17.28
N GLU A 314 -14.84 -13.61 18.32
CA GLU A 314 -14.85 -12.50 19.30
C GLU A 314 -13.54 -12.42 20.10
N SER A 315 -12.86 -13.55 20.30
CA SER A 315 -11.55 -13.58 20.97
C SER A 315 -10.42 -12.97 20.13
N GLY A 316 -10.55 -12.95 18.80
CA GLY A 316 -9.62 -12.30 17.88
C GLY A 316 -9.84 -10.80 17.86
N LEU A 317 -11.09 -10.38 17.67
CA LEU A 317 -11.48 -8.97 17.65
C LEU A 317 -11.15 -8.24 18.95
N LEU A 318 -11.33 -8.88 20.12
CA LEU A 318 -10.95 -8.28 21.40
C LEU A 318 -9.43 -8.07 21.53
N LYS A 319 -8.61 -8.94 20.95
CA LYS A 319 -7.14 -8.78 20.94
C LYS A 319 -6.74 -7.65 20.00
N GLU A 320 -7.35 -7.58 18.82
CA GLU A 320 -7.13 -6.50 17.86
C GLU A 320 -7.54 -5.14 18.42
N LEU A 321 -8.71 -5.05 19.09
CA LEU A 321 -9.15 -3.84 19.76
C LEU A 321 -8.21 -3.40 20.88
N LYS A 322 -7.59 -4.36 21.60
CA LYS A 322 -6.58 -4.05 22.61
C LYS A 322 -5.31 -3.48 21.98
N ILE A 323 -4.81 -4.11 20.92
CA ILE A 323 -3.63 -3.63 20.18
C ILE A 323 -3.90 -2.24 19.58
N LEU A 324 -5.09 -2.02 19.02
CA LEU A 324 -5.47 -0.75 18.43
C LEU A 324 -5.60 0.34 19.50
N LYS A 325 -6.15 0.02 20.67
CA LYS A 325 -6.19 0.92 21.84
C LYS A 325 -4.79 1.35 22.25
N ASP A 326 -3.88 0.40 22.44
CA ASP A 326 -2.49 0.68 22.85
C ASP A 326 -1.77 1.53 21.77
N LYS A 327 -2.08 1.29 20.49
CA LYS A 327 -1.54 2.07 19.38
C LYS A 327 -2.07 3.50 19.35
N VAL A 328 -3.36 3.70 19.61
CA VAL A 328 -3.98 5.03 19.71
C VAL A 328 -3.38 5.82 20.86
N GLU A 329 -3.23 5.22 22.04
CA GLU A 329 -2.61 5.85 23.20
C GLU A 329 -1.18 6.32 22.89
N ASN A 330 -0.36 5.46 22.27
CA ASN A 330 0.99 5.84 21.86
C ASN A 330 1.01 6.96 20.77
N LEU A 331 0.01 7.00 19.88
CA LEU A 331 -0.11 8.08 18.89
C LEU A 331 -0.55 9.40 19.52
N GLU A 332 -1.41 9.36 20.54
CA GLU A 332 -1.82 10.52 21.33
C GLU A 332 -0.63 11.12 22.09
N ASP A 333 0.21 10.28 22.68
CA ASP A 333 1.45 10.73 23.34
C ASP A 333 2.43 11.38 22.35
N GLN A 334 2.63 10.77 21.18
CA GLN A 334 3.48 11.35 20.13
C GLN A 334 2.94 12.70 19.65
N LYS A 335 1.62 12.81 19.43
CA LYS A 335 0.97 14.07 19.08
C LYS A 335 1.22 15.14 20.13
N LEU A 336 1.06 14.82 21.41
CA LEU A 336 1.29 15.75 22.51
C LEU A 336 2.75 16.24 22.55
N GLN A 337 3.72 15.35 22.28
CA GLN A 337 5.12 15.74 22.17
C GLN A 337 5.38 16.68 21.00
N TYR A 338 4.81 16.42 19.82
CA TYR A 338 4.93 17.31 18.66
C TYR A 338 4.30 18.67 18.93
N GLU A 339 3.15 18.72 19.59
CA GLU A 339 2.49 19.96 19.96
C GLU A 339 3.36 20.79 20.92
N LYS A 340 3.94 20.16 21.94
CA LYS A 340 4.88 20.83 22.86
C LYS A 340 6.12 21.38 22.14
N LYS A 341 6.68 20.60 21.20
CA LYS A 341 7.85 21.02 20.40
C LYS A 341 7.50 22.17 19.46
N LEU A 342 6.31 22.14 18.86
CA LEU A 342 5.80 23.21 18.01
C LEU A 342 5.59 24.50 18.81
N GLN A 343 4.95 24.43 19.98
CA GLN A 343 4.78 25.58 20.88
C GLN A 343 6.13 26.16 21.30
N SER A 344 7.10 25.31 21.67
CA SER A 344 8.46 25.76 22.02
C SER A 344 9.15 26.47 20.86
N THR A 345 8.98 25.96 19.63
CA THR A 345 9.54 26.58 18.42
C THR A 345 8.85 27.90 18.08
N LYS A 346 7.53 27.98 18.28
CA LYS A 346 6.73 29.19 18.08
C LYS A 346 7.15 30.27 19.08
N VAL A 347 7.29 29.94 20.36
CA VAL A 347 7.80 30.85 21.40
C VAL A 347 9.22 31.29 21.07
N LYS A 348 10.11 30.38 20.66
CA LYS A 348 11.49 30.72 20.28
C LYS A 348 11.55 31.67 19.09
N LYS A 349 10.69 31.49 18.08
CA LYS A 349 10.58 32.42 16.93
C LYS A 349 10.05 33.79 17.33
N VAL A 350 9.02 33.84 18.18
CA VAL A 350 8.46 35.12 18.69
C VAL A 350 9.54 35.89 19.48
N LEU A 351 10.25 35.22 20.40
CA LEU A 351 11.34 35.84 21.16
C LEU A 351 12.50 36.30 20.25
N SER A 352 12.82 35.57 19.18
CA SER A 352 13.83 36.00 18.21
C SER A 352 13.39 37.23 17.39
N PHE A 353 12.09 37.37 17.13
CA PHE A 353 11.54 38.49 16.36
C PHE A 353 11.47 39.79 17.20
N ASP A 354 11.10 39.67 18.48
CA ASP A 354 11.08 40.79 19.42
C ASP A 354 12.50 41.27 19.77
N GLY A 355 13.48 40.36 19.84
CA GLY A 355 14.89 40.69 20.04
C GLY A 355 15.53 41.48 18.89
N VAL A 356 15.05 41.29 17.65
CA VAL A 356 15.51 42.06 16.48
C VAL A 356 14.82 43.43 16.40
N SER A 357 13.57 43.53 16.87
CA SER A 357 12.81 44.79 16.87
C SER A 357 13.22 45.79 17.96
N THR A 358 14.04 45.40 18.93
CA THR A 358 14.50 46.25 20.03
C THR A 358 15.92 46.83 19.80
N LEU A 359 16.55 46.52 18.65
CA LEU A 359 17.91 46.96 18.29
C LEU A 359 17.94 48.03 17.18
N GLN A 360 16.81 48.65 16.87
CA GLN A 360 16.70 49.82 15.99
C GLN A 360 16.04 50.97 16.76
#